data_AF-A0A2V2UDM8-F1
#
_entry.id   AF-A0A2V2UDM8-F1
#
_cell.length_a   1.000
_cell.length_b   1.000
_cell.length_c   1.000
_cell.angle_alpha   90.00
_cell.angle_beta   90.00
_cell.angle_gamma   90.00
#
_symmetry.space_group_name_H-M   'P 1'
#
loop_
_entity.id
_entity.type
_entity.pdbx_description
1 polymer ?
#
loop_
_entity_poly.entity_id
_entity_poly.type
_entity_poly.pdbx_seq_one_letter_code
_entity_poly.pdbx_strand_id
1 'polypeptide(L)'
;MHNGAKGVLSPNFMQPDTKFFNLSMPFWRFDNSPLVQTMKKFWDYDGLSIKTSFEQGEPRLLLVSVDVLDCTTAATFDSYTCKTEYGDGKTKHTIEYEDGIKIDHVLTSMSPHLRYKYPELRVITTTNSEEHGQNVDKQEQTDRPFWDGAYLSNTPLREVLQAHRDYWYSDNILGKSKEEMKDLVPDLEVFIVNLYPSTENEVPADADSIQDRELEIRFHDRTEYDVKVANMTTDYLELAHKLIRLAKHNGASQQEIDEILGVRETKSKSRKGEQRNYHDLLDGRFKLVNTIYIDRTVDSNNIFGKAAEFSSKTIQELKANGYNDVLMEENLVQLSR
;
A
#
# COMPACT_ATOMS: atom_id res chain seq x y z
N MET A 1 27.48 11.58 21.04
CA MET A 1 27.04 11.83 19.66
C MET A 1 26.96 10.49 18.96
N HIS A 2 25.74 10.00 18.73
CA HIS A 2 25.54 8.91 17.77
C HIS A 2 25.79 9.50 16.39
N ASN A 3 26.73 8.93 15.64
CA ASN A 3 26.99 9.35 14.27
C ASN A 3 26.19 8.42 13.36
N GLY A 4 25.24 8.98 12.62
CA GLY A 4 24.46 8.28 11.60
C GLY A 4 25.32 7.48 10.63
N ALA A 5 24.80 6.38 10.10
CA ALA A 5 25.47 5.63 9.04
C ALA A 5 25.88 6.54 7.86
N LYS A 6 27.16 6.47 7.46
CA LYS A 6 27.68 7.25 6.34
C LYS A 6 27.07 6.78 5.03
N GLY A 7 26.74 7.73 4.14
CA GLY A 7 26.31 7.43 2.78
C GLY A 7 24.84 7.01 2.67
N VAL A 8 24.01 7.36 3.65
CA VAL A 8 22.55 7.19 3.56
C VAL A 8 21.92 8.39 2.85
N LEU A 9 22.11 9.59 3.38
CA LEU A 9 21.65 10.84 2.80
C LEU A 9 22.84 11.72 2.38
N SER A 10 22.64 12.57 1.39
CA SER A 10 23.55 13.69 1.14
C SER A 10 23.59 14.62 2.36
N PRO A 11 24.64 15.44 2.52
CA PRO A 11 24.56 16.59 3.41
C PRO A 11 23.31 17.41 3.08
N ASN A 12 22.56 17.79 4.11
CA ASN A 12 21.42 18.69 3.93
C ASN A 12 21.92 20.03 3.38
N PHE A 13 21.10 20.66 2.56
CA PHE A 13 21.32 22.04 2.13
C PHE A 13 20.07 22.87 2.33
N MET A 14 20.28 24.16 2.52
CA MET A 14 19.22 25.12 2.76
C MET A 14 18.72 25.67 1.43
N GLN A 15 17.45 25.49 1.16
CA GLN A 15 16.75 26.19 0.09
C GLN A 15 16.08 27.43 0.69
N PRO A 16 16.44 28.65 0.25
CA PRO A 16 15.80 29.86 0.75
C PRO A 16 14.34 29.91 0.32
N ASP A 17 13.47 30.42 1.19
CA ASP A 17 12.11 30.77 0.80
C ASP A 17 12.12 32.06 -0.01
N THR A 18 12.26 31.93 -1.33
CA THR A 18 12.24 33.08 -2.26
C THR A 18 10.82 33.56 -2.56
N LYS A 19 9.78 32.84 -2.13
CA LYS A 19 8.39 33.18 -2.44
C LYS A 19 7.81 34.11 -1.37
N PHE A 20 8.06 33.80 -0.11
CA PHE A 20 7.68 34.66 1.01
C PHE A 20 8.86 35.48 1.54
N PHE A 21 10.04 35.34 0.94
CA PHE A 21 11.28 36.01 1.35
C PHE A 21 11.62 35.79 2.82
N ASN A 22 11.19 34.66 3.39
CA ASN A 22 11.45 34.30 4.78
C ASN A 22 12.82 33.65 4.91
N LEU A 23 13.86 34.49 4.87
CA LEU A 23 15.26 34.05 5.00
C LEU A 23 15.59 33.47 6.38
N SER A 24 14.72 33.67 7.38
CA SER A 24 14.89 33.18 8.75
C SER A 24 14.46 31.72 8.93
N MET A 25 13.68 31.16 7.99
CA MET A 25 13.16 29.79 8.03
C MET A 25 13.42 29.09 6.70
N PRO A 26 14.66 28.65 6.43
CA PRO A 26 14.99 27.93 5.21
C PRO A 26 14.32 26.56 5.15
N PHE A 27 14.06 26.08 3.94
CA PHE A 27 13.64 24.69 3.75
C PHE A 27 14.88 23.79 3.71
N TRP A 28 14.93 22.81 4.60
CA TRP A 28 15.95 21.77 4.57
C TRP A 28 15.63 20.77 3.46
N ARG A 29 16.59 20.57 2.55
CA ARG A 29 16.49 19.60 1.46
C ARG A 29 17.66 18.63 1.52
N PHE A 30 17.42 17.43 1.00
CA PHE A 30 18.45 16.39 0.88
C PHE A 30 18.29 15.56 -0.40
N ASP A 31 19.27 14.73 -0.69
CA ASP A 31 19.26 13.73 -1.76
C ASP A 31 19.54 12.34 -1.17
N ASN A 32 18.80 11.33 -1.62
CA ASN A 32 18.98 9.93 -1.22
C ASN A 32 19.80 9.11 -2.23
N SER A 33 20.42 9.75 -3.23
CA SER A 33 21.34 9.12 -4.19
C SER A 33 22.46 8.29 -3.53
N PRO A 34 23.04 8.68 -2.37
CA PRO A 34 24.00 7.82 -1.67
C PRO A 34 23.43 6.46 -1.23
N LEU A 35 22.17 6.43 -0.77
CA LEU A 35 21.47 5.19 -0.44
C LEU A 35 21.27 4.32 -1.68
N VAL A 36 20.86 4.91 -2.80
CA VAL A 36 20.68 4.20 -4.08
C VAL A 36 21.99 3.55 -4.54
N GLN A 37 23.10 4.28 -4.46
CA GLN A 37 24.43 3.73 -4.77
C GLN A 37 24.82 2.58 -3.84
N THR A 38 24.42 2.64 -2.57
CA THR A 38 24.64 1.54 -1.62
C THR A 38 23.79 0.32 -1.97
N MET A 39 22.55 0.50 -2.40
CA MET A 39 21.66 -0.59 -2.84
C MET A 39 22.24 -1.37 -4.02
N LYS A 40 23.01 -0.72 -4.90
CA LYS A 40 23.67 -1.37 -6.05
C LYS A 40 24.57 -2.54 -5.66
N LYS A 41 25.10 -2.55 -4.43
CA LYS A 41 25.91 -3.65 -3.89
C LYS A 41 25.11 -4.93 -3.64
N PHE A 42 23.79 -4.81 -3.48
CA PHE A 42 22.89 -5.91 -3.14
C PHE A 42 21.91 -6.23 -4.28
N TRP A 43 21.65 -5.28 -5.17
CA TRP A 43 20.75 -5.44 -6.31
C TRP A 43 21.31 -4.73 -7.55
N ASP A 44 21.59 -5.50 -8.60
CA ASP A 44 22.00 -4.96 -9.91
C ASP A 44 20.80 -4.37 -10.68
N TYR A 45 20.25 -3.28 -10.16
CA TYR A 45 19.01 -2.69 -10.66
C TYR A 45 19.08 -2.08 -12.07
N ASP A 46 20.25 -2.02 -12.71
CA ASP A 46 20.38 -1.56 -14.09
C ASP A 46 20.04 -2.68 -15.09
N GLY A 47 20.30 -3.94 -14.70
CA GLY A 47 20.05 -5.12 -15.52
C GLY A 47 18.92 -6.01 -15.02
N LEU A 48 18.49 -5.84 -13.76
CA LEU A 48 17.50 -6.71 -13.10
C LEU A 48 16.30 -5.89 -12.59
N SER A 49 15.14 -6.16 -13.17
CA SER A 49 13.83 -5.77 -12.64
C SER A 49 13.26 -6.88 -11.76
N ILE A 50 12.44 -6.50 -10.78
CA ILE A 50 11.72 -7.44 -9.91
C ILE A 50 10.38 -7.76 -10.57
N LYS A 51 10.32 -8.90 -11.24
CA LYS A 51 9.11 -9.49 -11.80
C LYS A 51 8.99 -10.88 -11.25
N THR A 52 7.90 -11.17 -10.57
CA THR A 52 7.69 -12.48 -9.93
C THR A 52 6.36 -13.08 -10.34
N SER A 53 6.18 -14.39 -10.16
CA SER A 53 4.90 -15.03 -10.42
C SER A 53 4.53 -16.11 -9.42
N PHE A 54 3.21 -16.29 -9.24
CA PHE A 54 2.66 -17.33 -8.38
C PHE A 54 2.99 -18.74 -8.89
N GLU A 55 2.94 -18.95 -10.21
CA GLU A 55 3.18 -20.25 -10.86
C GLU A 55 4.61 -20.76 -10.61
N GLN A 56 5.55 -19.86 -10.39
CA GLN A 56 6.95 -20.17 -10.07
C GLN A 56 7.19 -20.29 -8.55
N GLY A 57 6.17 -20.05 -7.72
CA GLY A 57 6.28 -20.07 -6.26
C GLY A 57 7.10 -18.91 -5.71
N GLU A 58 7.21 -17.82 -6.45
CA GLU A 58 7.99 -16.64 -6.06
C GLU A 58 7.19 -15.71 -5.15
N PRO A 59 7.83 -14.92 -4.27
CA PRO A 59 7.13 -13.95 -3.44
C PRO A 59 6.58 -12.78 -4.28
N ARG A 60 5.39 -12.29 -3.91
CA ARG A 60 4.81 -11.07 -4.47
C ARG A 60 5.32 -9.84 -3.71
N LEU A 61 5.78 -8.83 -4.44
CA LEU A 61 6.17 -7.53 -3.90
C LEU A 61 5.16 -6.47 -4.32
N LEU A 62 4.64 -5.72 -3.35
CA LEU A 62 3.86 -4.52 -3.57
C LEU A 62 4.62 -3.31 -3.03
N LEU A 63 4.73 -2.25 -3.83
CA LEU A 63 5.27 -0.94 -3.41
C LEU A 63 4.19 0.11 -3.56
N VAL A 64 4.12 1.07 -2.65
CA VAL A 64 3.08 2.11 -2.65
C VAL A 64 3.71 3.48 -2.71
N SER A 65 3.22 4.32 -3.62
CA SER A 65 3.60 5.72 -3.74
C SER A 65 2.39 6.61 -3.94
N VAL A 66 2.59 7.92 -3.85
CA VAL A 66 1.58 8.94 -4.07
C VAL A 66 1.98 9.80 -5.25
N ASP A 67 1.10 9.92 -6.25
CA ASP A 67 1.28 10.92 -7.30
C ASP A 67 1.06 12.32 -6.68
N VAL A 68 2.07 13.18 -6.77
CA VAL A 68 2.04 14.51 -6.14
C VAL A 68 0.94 15.38 -6.75
N LEU A 69 0.56 15.12 -8.00
CA LEU A 69 -0.46 15.87 -8.72
C LEU A 69 -1.86 15.27 -8.57
N ASP A 70 -1.99 13.98 -8.21
CA ASP A 70 -3.26 13.32 -7.93
C ASP A 70 -3.13 12.35 -6.74
N CYS A 71 -3.50 12.82 -5.56
CA CYS A 71 -3.49 12.04 -4.33
C CYS A 71 -4.85 11.41 -3.99
N THR A 72 -5.79 11.30 -4.95
CA THR A 72 -7.11 10.68 -4.71
C THR A 72 -7.00 9.22 -4.30
N THR A 73 -6.08 8.47 -4.92
CA THR A 73 -5.74 7.09 -4.56
C THR A 73 -4.24 6.86 -4.69
N ALA A 74 -3.71 5.91 -3.91
CA ALA A 74 -2.30 5.55 -3.99
C ALA A 74 -1.99 4.77 -5.29
N ALA A 75 -0.78 4.97 -5.81
CA ALA A 75 -0.21 4.17 -6.88
C ALA A 75 0.48 2.94 -6.27
N THR A 76 -0.03 1.75 -6.58
CA THR A 76 0.51 0.47 -6.08
C THR A 76 1.23 -0.24 -7.21
N PHE A 77 2.55 -0.38 -7.10
CA PHE A 77 3.36 -1.17 -8.01
C PHE A 77 3.39 -2.63 -7.57
N ASP A 78 3.18 -3.54 -8.51
CA ASP A 78 2.97 -4.95 -8.23
C ASP A 78 3.85 -5.83 -9.12
N SER A 79 4.67 -6.67 -8.49
CA SER A 79 5.63 -7.53 -9.19
C SER A 79 4.96 -8.63 -10.02
N TYR A 80 3.70 -8.97 -9.74
CA TYR A 80 2.95 -9.98 -10.49
C TYR A 80 2.31 -9.37 -11.74
N THR A 81 1.57 -8.28 -11.59
CA THR A 81 0.79 -7.70 -12.69
C THR A 81 1.57 -6.72 -13.56
N CYS A 82 2.65 -6.13 -13.04
CA CYS A 82 3.54 -5.21 -13.77
C CYS A 82 2.83 -4.00 -14.41
N LYS A 83 1.68 -3.62 -13.84
CA LYS A 83 0.83 -2.52 -14.30
C LYS A 83 0.14 -1.88 -13.11
N THR A 84 0.17 -0.56 -13.03
CA THR A 84 -0.49 0.21 -11.98
C THR A 84 -1.58 1.07 -12.58
N GLU A 85 -2.79 0.99 -12.04
CA GLU A 85 -3.90 1.88 -12.36
C GLU A 85 -4.34 2.60 -11.08
N TYR A 86 -4.48 3.93 -11.13
CA TYR A 86 -4.93 4.77 -10.01
C TYR A 86 -5.69 6.00 -10.53
N GLY A 87 -6.06 6.90 -9.63
CA GLY A 87 -6.97 8.03 -9.90
C GLY A 87 -8.38 7.74 -9.41
N ASP A 88 -9.37 8.39 -10.03
CA ASP A 88 -10.78 8.28 -9.68
C ASP A 88 -11.64 7.83 -10.87
N GLY A 89 -12.97 7.87 -10.73
CA GLY A 89 -13.89 7.46 -11.80
C GLY A 89 -13.93 8.40 -13.00
N LYS A 90 -13.30 9.58 -12.95
CA LYS A 90 -13.24 10.57 -14.03
C LYS A 90 -11.87 10.60 -14.70
N THR A 91 -10.82 10.55 -13.90
CA THR A 91 -9.43 10.61 -14.35
C THR A 91 -8.73 9.34 -13.92
N LYS A 92 -8.27 8.57 -14.91
CA LYS A 92 -7.54 7.33 -14.71
C LYS A 92 -6.09 7.51 -15.11
N HIS A 93 -5.19 7.12 -14.23
CA HIS A 93 -3.76 7.11 -14.47
C HIS A 93 -3.26 5.68 -14.58
N THR A 94 -2.44 5.42 -15.60
CA THR A 94 -1.86 4.10 -15.87
C THR A 94 -0.35 4.21 -16.00
N ILE A 95 0.37 3.32 -15.31
CA ILE A 95 1.82 3.16 -15.41
C ILE A 95 2.07 1.72 -15.84
N GLU A 96 2.78 1.55 -16.94
CA GLU A 96 3.11 0.25 -17.52
C GLU A 96 4.60 -0.01 -17.35
N TYR A 97 4.94 -1.15 -16.75
CA TYR A 97 6.33 -1.54 -16.47
C TYR A 97 6.45 -3.05 -16.68
N GLU A 98 6.18 -3.49 -17.91
CA GLU A 98 6.10 -4.91 -18.31
C GLU A 98 7.34 -5.74 -17.94
N ASP A 99 8.52 -5.10 -17.90
CA ASP A 99 9.78 -5.72 -17.49
C ASP A 99 9.81 -6.06 -16.00
N GLY A 100 8.95 -5.45 -15.18
CA GLY A 100 8.93 -5.58 -13.72
C GLY A 100 9.26 -4.29 -12.98
N ILE A 101 9.25 -4.37 -11.65
CA ILE A 101 9.57 -3.27 -10.75
C ILE A 101 11.07 -2.93 -10.87
N LYS A 102 11.35 -1.75 -11.42
CA LYS A 102 12.68 -1.11 -11.49
C LYS A 102 12.96 -0.21 -10.28
N ILE A 103 14.22 0.23 -10.14
CA ILE A 103 14.67 1.13 -9.08
C ILE A 103 13.85 2.43 -8.98
N ASP A 104 13.31 2.93 -10.10
CA ASP A 104 12.52 4.16 -10.11
C ASP A 104 11.23 4.02 -9.27
N HIS A 105 10.57 2.86 -9.30
CA HIS A 105 9.39 2.59 -8.45
C HIS A 105 9.76 2.48 -6.96
N VAL A 106 10.94 1.92 -6.67
CA VAL A 106 11.45 1.85 -5.31
C VAL A 106 11.77 3.26 -4.80
N LEU A 107 12.38 4.09 -5.66
CA LEU A 107 12.67 5.49 -5.37
C LEU A 107 11.42 6.31 -5.09
N THR A 108 10.31 6.08 -5.81
CA THR A 108 9.05 6.80 -5.59
C THR A 108 8.45 6.42 -4.23
N SER A 109 8.48 5.13 -3.88
CA SER A 109 8.00 4.61 -2.60
C SER A 109 8.81 5.05 -1.38
N MET A 110 10.02 5.59 -1.54
CA MET A 110 10.89 6.06 -0.43
C MET A 110 11.26 7.55 -0.53
N SER A 111 10.49 8.34 -1.30
CA SER A 111 10.81 9.75 -1.56
C SER A 111 9.93 10.70 -0.75
N PRO A 112 10.39 11.22 0.40
CA PRO A 112 9.62 12.21 1.14
C PRO A 112 9.64 13.58 0.43
N HIS A 113 8.70 14.44 0.81
CA HIS A 113 8.60 15.83 0.32
C HIS A 113 9.88 16.68 0.49
N LEU A 114 10.80 16.28 1.37
CA LEU A 114 12.07 16.98 1.61
C LEU A 114 13.15 16.66 0.56
N ARG A 115 12.98 15.59 -0.23
CA ARG A 115 13.93 15.22 -1.28
C ARG A 115 14.06 16.35 -2.30
N TYR A 116 15.27 16.75 -2.67
CA TYR A 116 15.49 17.89 -3.58
C TYR A 116 14.81 17.72 -4.94
N LYS A 117 15.05 16.58 -5.59
CA LYS A 117 14.43 16.21 -6.86
C LYS A 117 13.57 14.98 -6.66
N TYR A 118 12.27 15.11 -6.94
CA TYR A 118 11.34 13.99 -6.83
C TYR A 118 11.57 13.01 -7.99
N PRO A 119 11.42 11.70 -7.74
CA PRO A 119 11.40 10.72 -8.81
C PRO A 119 10.13 10.90 -9.63
N GLU A 120 10.27 10.76 -10.94
CA GLU A 120 9.19 10.91 -11.91
C GLU A 120 8.99 9.59 -12.64
N LEU A 121 7.74 9.22 -12.89
CA LEU A 121 7.39 8.08 -13.73
C LEU A 121 6.55 8.58 -14.91
N ARG A 122 6.67 7.87 -16.02
CA ARG A 122 5.84 8.10 -17.20
C ARG A 122 4.43 7.57 -16.95
N VAL A 123 3.44 8.45 -17.00
CA VAL A 123 2.04 8.15 -16.71
C VAL A 123 1.18 8.41 -17.94
N ILE A 124 0.32 7.46 -18.28
CA ILE A 124 -0.75 7.63 -19.27
C ILE A 124 -2.01 8.03 -18.50
N THR A 125 -2.47 9.25 -18.72
CA THR A 125 -3.69 9.80 -18.12
C THR A 125 -4.82 9.73 -19.12
N THR A 126 -5.89 9.02 -18.77
CA THR A 126 -7.15 9.00 -19.51
C THR A 126 -8.19 9.78 -18.72
N THR A 127 -8.69 10.87 -19.29
CA THR A 127 -9.76 11.67 -18.69
C THR A 127 -11.04 11.48 -19.47
N ASN A 128 -12.08 11.02 -18.77
CA ASN A 128 -13.42 10.88 -19.32
C ASN A 128 -14.09 12.26 -19.29
N SER A 129 -14.38 12.81 -20.47
CA SER A 129 -15.07 14.10 -20.61
C SER A 129 -16.33 13.95 -21.44
N GLU A 130 -17.43 14.59 -21.01
CA GLU A 130 -18.64 14.70 -21.82
C GLU A 130 -18.52 15.92 -22.73
N GLU A 131 -18.33 15.69 -24.03
CA GLU A 131 -18.37 16.74 -25.04
C GLU A 131 -19.53 16.48 -26.01
N HIS A 132 -20.41 17.48 -26.19
CA HIS A 132 -21.59 17.38 -27.07
C HIS A 132 -22.52 16.17 -26.79
N GLY A 133 -22.59 15.72 -25.53
CA GLY A 133 -23.42 14.56 -25.13
C GLY A 133 -22.81 13.22 -25.50
N GLN A 134 -21.53 13.17 -25.89
CA GLN A 134 -20.75 11.96 -26.10
C GLN A 134 -19.58 11.90 -25.11
N ASN A 135 -19.30 10.70 -24.60
CA ASN A 135 -18.09 10.45 -23.81
C ASN A 135 -16.89 10.44 -24.76
N VAL A 136 -15.98 11.38 -24.53
CA VAL A 136 -14.70 11.47 -25.22
C VAL A 136 -13.59 11.24 -24.21
N ASP A 137 -12.82 10.18 -24.45
CA ASP A 137 -11.64 9.83 -23.66
C ASP A 137 -10.44 10.61 -24.22
N LYS A 138 -9.88 11.51 -23.40
CA LYS A 138 -8.65 12.21 -23.74
C LYS A 138 -7.48 11.51 -23.07
N GLN A 139 -6.51 11.08 -23.87
CA GLN A 139 -5.28 10.47 -23.40
C GLN A 139 -4.11 11.44 -23.51
N GLU A 140 -3.38 11.59 -22.42
CA GLU A 140 -2.16 12.37 -22.34
C GLU A 140 -1.06 11.56 -21.66
N GLN A 141 0.15 11.62 -22.19
CA GLN A 141 1.31 10.95 -21.60
C GLN A 141 2.27 12.01 -21.07
N THR A 142 2.52 11.99 -19.77
CA THR A 142 3.39 12.95 -19.08
C THR A 142 4.25 12.25 -18.05
N ASP A 143 5.41 12.82 -17.76
CA ASP A 143 6.22 12.41 -16.61
C ASP A 143 5.64 13.12 -15.38
N ARG A 144 5.25 12.35 -14.35
CA ARG A 144 4.64 12.89 -13.12
C ARG A 144 5.50 12.60 -11.90
N PRO A 145 5.64 13.55 -10.96
CA PRO A 145 6.41 13.36 -9.75
C PRO A 145 5.64 12.56 -8.70
N PHE A 146 6.36 11.72 -7.95
CA PHE A 146 5.79 10.90 -6.88
C PHE A 146 6.50 11.10 -5.55
N TRP A 147 5.75 10.89 -4.48
CA TRP A 147 6.23 10.82 -3.10
C TRP A 147 5.95 9.46 -2.46
N ASP A 148 6.58 9.26 -1.31
CA ASP A 148 6.44 8.09 -0.45
C ASP A 148 4.97 7.71 -0.19
N GLY A 149 4.67 6.41 -0.21
CA GLY A 149 3.33 5.88 0.08
C GLY A 149 2.81 6.25 1.47
N ALA A 150 3.69 6.55 2.42
CA ALA A 150 3.36 6.90 3.79
C ALA A 150 2.43 8.12 3.92
N TYR A 151 2.36 8.99 2.91
CA TYR A 151 1.42 10.13 2.91
C TYR A 151 -0.05 9.73 2.75
N LEU A 152 -0.35 8.56 2.18
CA LEU A 152 -1.72 8.05 2.02
C LEU A 152 -1.96 6.70 2.73
N SER A 153 -0.97 5.82 2.71
CA SER A 153 -1.10 4.45 3.21
C SER A 153 0.28 3.94 3.68
N ASN A 154 0.66 4.27 4.92
CA ASN A 154 1.94 3.83 5.49
C ASN A 154 1.98 2.32 5.78
N THR A 155 0.88 1.78 6.31
CA THR A 155 0.62 0.34 6.32
C THR A 155 -0.41 0.03 5.23
N PRO A 156 0.02 -0.44 4.04
CA PRO A 156 -0.83 -0.51 2.86
C PRO A 156 -1.77 -1.73 2.83
N LEU A 157 -2.46 -2.01 3.94
CA LEU A 157 -3.34 -3.18 4.06
C LEU A 157 -4.46 -3.12 3.00
N ARG A 158 -5.09 -1.97 2.81
CA ARG A 158 -6.18 -1.82 1.82
C ARG A 158 -5.69 -2.12 0.40
N GLU A 159 -4.49 -1.64 0.05
CA GLU A 159 -3.84 -1.92 -1.23
C GLU A 159 -3.52 -3.41 -1.38
N VAL A 160 -3.03 -4.08 -0.32
CA VAL A 160 -2.78 -5.53 -0.31
C VAL A 160 -4.08 -6.31 -0.54
N LEU A 161 -5.14 -6.02 0.20
CA LEU A 161 -6.44 -6.72 0.06
C LEU A 161 -7.01 -6.55 -1.35
N GLN A 162 -6.94 -5.33 -1.89
CA GLN A 162 -7.43 -5.03 -3.22
C GLN A 162 -6.59 -5.72 -4.29
N ALA A 163 -5.25 -5.63 -4.20
CA ALA A 163 -4.33 -6.25 -5.16
C ALA A 163 -4.40 -7.79 -5.12
N HIS A 164 -4.64 -8.38 -3.95
CA HIS A 164 -4.89 -9.82 -3.80
C HIS A 164 -6.18 -10.21 -4.51
N ARG A 165 -7.29 -9.51 -4.23
CA ARG A 165 -8.57 -9.75 -4.90
C ARG A 165 -8.42 -9.64 -6.41
N ASP A 166 -7.87 -8.54 -6.89
CA ASP A 166 -7.83 -8.22 -8.32
C ASP A 166 -6.93 -9.21 -9.07
N TYR A 167 -5.85 -9.69 -8.46
CA TYR A 167 -5.02 -10.73 -9.06
C TYR A 167 -5.83 -12.02 -9.27
N TRP A 168 -6.40 -12.58 -8.21
CA TRP A 168 -7.11 -13.86 -8.27
C TRP A 168 -8.45 -13.81 -8.98
N TYR A 169 -9.09 -12.65 -9.00
CA TYR A 169 -10.43 -12.42 -9.55
C TYR A 169 -10.41 -11.60 -10.85
N SER A 170 -9.26 -11.49 -11.53
CA SER A 170 -9.18 -10.88 -12.86
C SER A 170 -9.33 -11.92 -13.97
N ASP A 171 -9.95 -11.50 -15.07
CA ASP A 171 -10.34 -12.32 -16.22
C ASP A 171 -9.18 -13.06 -16.94
N ASN A 172 -7.92 -12.79 -16.57
CA ASN A 172 -6.76 -13.11 -17.40
C ASN A 172 -5.67 -13.96 -16.72
N ILE A 173 -5.73 -14.22 -15.41
CA ILE A 173 -4.55 -14.79 -14.72
C ILE A 173 -4.52 -16.32 -14.72
N LEU A 174 -5.69 -16.98 -14.81
CA LEU A 174 -5.74 -18.46 -14.78
C LEU A 174 -6.40 -19.10 -16.01
N GLY A 175 -6.81 -18.31 -17.01
CA GLY A 175 -7.54 -18.82 -18.18
C GLY A 175 -8.88 -19.49 -17.83
N LYS A 176 -9.41 -19.19 -16.63
CA LYS A 176 -10.65 -19.74 -16.06
C LYS A 176 -11.78 -18.72 -16.21
N SER A 177 -13.02 -19.19 -16.36
CA SER A 177 -14.19 -18.31 -16.42
C SER A 177 -14.43 -17.62 -15.07
N LYS A 178 -15.15 -16.48 -15.06
CA LYS A 178 -15.53 -15.80 -13.80
C LYS A 178 -16.28 -16.73 -12.83
N GLU A 179 -17.07 -17.66 -13.36
CA GLU A 179 -17.83 -18.64 -12.58
C GLU A 179 -16.89 -19.66 -11.91
N GLU A 180 -15.80 -20.05 -12.58
CA GLU A 180 -14.76 -20.91 -12.00
C GLU A 180 -13.88 -20.16 -11.00
N MET A 181 -13.76 -18.83 -11.12
CA MET A 181 -12.93 -17.97 -10.26
C MET A 181 -13.61 -17.46 -8.99
N LYS A 182 -14.94 -17.57 -8.90
CA LYS A 182 -15.75 -17.06 -7.78
C LYS A 182 -15.28 -17.55 -6.41
N ASP A 183 -14.84 -18.81 -6.34
CA ASP A 183 -14.39 -19.49 -5.12
C ASP A 183 -12.87 -19.72 -5.06
N LEU A 184 -12.09 -19.11 -5.97
CA LEU A 184 -10.65 -19.35 -6.11
C LEU A 184 -9.75 -18.34 -5.40
N VAL A 185 -10.28 -17.25 -4.84
CA VAL A 185 -9.45 -16.28 -4.13
C VAL A 185 -9.03 -16.88 -2.79
N PRO A 186 -7.72 -17.12 -2.55
CA PRO A 186 -7.28 -17.75 -1.32
C PRO A 186 -7.51 -16.83 -0.12
N ASP A 187 -7.90 -17.39 1.01
CA ASP A 187 -7.92 -16.67 2.29
C ASP A 187 -6.50 -16.17 2.64
N LEU A 188 -6.44 -15.06 3.37
CA LEU A 188 -5.18 -14.44 3.78
C LEU A 188 -4.98 -14.54 5.29
N GLU A 189 -3.74 -14.84 5.66
CA GLU A 189 -3.20 -14.53 6.98
C GLU A 189 -2.26 -13.33 6.82
N VAL A 190 -2.42 -12.32 7.68
CA VAL A 190 -1.73 -11.04 7.55
C VAL A 190 -0.87 -10.81 8.78
N PHE A 191 0.40 -10.51 8.56
CA PHE A 191 1.33 -10.05 9.58
C PHE A 191 1.60 -8.56 9.35
N ILE A 192 1.28 -7.74 10.34
CA ILE A 192 1.47 -6.29 10.30
C ILE A 192 2.65 -5.96 11.21
N VAL A 193 3.76 -5.55 10.60
CA VAL A 193 4.98 -5.18 11.33
C VAL A 193 5.03 -3.66 11.44
N ASN A 194 4.88 -3.14 12.64
CA ASN A 194 4.86 -1.71 12.91
C ASN A 194 6.14 -1.27 13.63
N LEU A 195 6.90 -0.40 12.97
CA LEU A 195 8.16 0.12 13.49
C LEU A 195 8.00 1.39 14.34
N TYR A 196 6.79 1.96 14.35
CA TYR A 196 6.46 3.21 15.02
C TYR A 196 5.46 2.93 16.16
N PRO A 197 5.93 2.83 17.41
CA PRO A 197 5.10 2.48 18.55
C PRO A 197 3.84 3.35 18.67
N SER A 198 2.69 2.71 18.81
CA SER A 198 1.40 3.39 18.95
C SER A 198 1.25 4.10 20.29
N THR A 199 1.89 3.57 21.34
CA THR A 199 1.87 4.11 22.71
C THR A 199 3.24 4.61 23.13
N GLU A 200 3.25 5.53 24.09
CA GLU A 200 4.46 6.11 24.69
C GLU A 200 4.26 6.21 26.20
N ASN A 201 5.33 5.97 26.98
CA ASN A 201 5.24 5.92 28.44
C ASN A 201 5.35 7.31 29.08
N GLU A 202 6.09 8.22 28.43
CA GLU A 202 6.42 9.55 28.97
C GLU A 202 6.11 10.66 27.96
N VAL A 203 5.86 11.88 28.45
CA VAL A 203 5.66 13.04 27.57
C VAL A 203 7.02 13.53 27.07
N PRO A 204 7.24 13.68 25.76
CA PRO A 204 8.51 14.16 25.24
C PRO A 204 8.76 15.61 25.70
N ALA A 205 9.98 15.86 26.20
CA ALA A 205 10.32 17.11 26.88
C ALA A 205 11.27 18.00 26.07
N ASP A 206 12.08 17.41 25.20
CA ASP A 206 13.09 18.11 24.41
C ASP A 206 12.78 18.05 22.91
N ALA A 207 13.44 18.89 22.12
CA ALA A 207 13.12 19.03 20.70
C ALA A 207 13.34 17.74 19.88
N ASP A 208 14.28 16.89 20.30
CA ASP A 208 14.61 15.63 19.63
C ASP A 208 13.49 14.60 19.88
N SER A 209 13.15 14.37 21.14
CA SER A 209 12.06 13.45 21.53
C SER A 209 10.69 13.91 21.03
N ILE A 210 10.42 15.22 20.98
CA ILE A 210 9.18 15.78 20.42
C ILE A 210 9.08 15.46 18.92
N GLN A 211 10.16 15.64 18.15
CA GLN A 211 10.15 15.35 16.72
C GLN A 211 10.07 13.85 16.44
N ASP A 212 10.75 13.01 17.22
CA ASP A 212 10.64 11.56 17.10
C ASP A 212 9.20 11.09 17.34
N ARG A 213 8.57 11.56 18.43
CA ARG A 213 7.19 11.20 18.73
C ARG A 213 6.20 11.71 17.68
N GLU A 214 6.47 12.87 17.06
CA GLU A 214 5.67 13.36 15.93
C GLU A 214 5.72 12.39 14.74
N LEU A 215 6.91 11.87 14.40
CA LEU A 215 7.05 10.87 13.34
C LEU A 215 6.35 9.56 13.70
N GLU A 216 6.44 9.11 14.94
CA GLU A 216 5.71 7.92 15.39
C GLU A 216 4.20 8.11 15.28
N ILE A 217 3.67 9.24 15.74
CA ILE A 217 2.24 9.56 15.59
C ILE A 217 1.86 9.63 14.11
N ARG A 218 2.73 10.16 13.25
CA ARG A 218 2.46 10.27 11.82
C ARG A 218 2.45 8.91 11.11
N PHE A 219 3.38 8.02 11.46
CA PHE A 219 3.66 6.79 10.73
C PHE A 219 3.27 5.48 11.46
N HIS A 220 2.70 5.53 12.67
CA HIS A 220 2.17 4.32 13.30
C HIS A 220 1.09 3.66 12.44
N ASP A 221 0.94 2.36 12.65
CA ASP A 221 -0.12 1.57 12.02
C ASP A 221 -1.52 2.08 12.40
N ARG A 222 -2.44 2.13 11.43
CA ARG A 222 -3.84 2.54 11.64
C ARG A 222 -4.85 1.56 11.05
N THR A 223 -4.44 0.30 10.88
CA THR A 223 -5.21 -0.68 10.10
C THR A 223 -6.24 -1.44 10.91
N GLU A 224 -6.30 -1.27 12.24
CA GLU A 224 -7.29 -1.95 13.10
C GLU A 224 -8.73 -1.76 12.59
N TYR A 225 -9.08 -0.54 12.18
CA TYR A 225 -10.41 -0.26 11.63
C TYR A 225 -10.62 -0.93 10.26
N ASP A 226 -9.60 -0.99 9.41
CA ASP A 226 -9.66 -1.66 8.11
C ASP A 226 -9.88 -3.17 8.29
N VAL A 227 -9.18 -3.81 9.24
CA VAL A 227 -9.38 -5.21 9.60
C VAL A 227 -10.80 -5.45 10.10
N LYS A 228 -11.31 -4.57 10.98
CA LYS A 228 -12.69 -4.65 11.47
C LYS A 228 -13.71 -4.58 10.34
N VAL A 229 -13.53 -3.67 9.38
CA VAL A 229 -14.41 -3.54 8.21
C VAL A 229 -14.31 -4.76 7.30
N ALA A 230 -13.12 -5.33 7.10
CA ALA A 230 -12.91 -6.55 6.32
C ALA A 230 -13.63 -7.76 6.95
N ASN A 231 -13.52 -7.92 8.28
CA ASN A 231 -14.22 -8.98 9.02
C ASN A 231 -15.74 -8.80 8.97
N MET A 232 -16.23 -7.59 9.24
CA MET A 232 -17.67 -7.29 9.14
C MET A 232 -18.21 -7.55 7.73
N THR A 233 -17.43 -7.21 6.70
CA THR A 233 -17.78 -7.51 5.30
C THR A 233 -17.87 -9.02 5.10
N THR A 234 -16.91 -9.79 5.60
CA THR A 234 -16.93 -11.26 5.56
C THR A 234 -18.20 -11.83 6.19
N ASP A 235 -18.59 -11.35 7.38
CA ASP A 235 -19.81 -11.81 8.07
C ASP A 235 -21.08 -11.54 7.26
N TYR A 236 -21.21 -10.36 6.66
CA TYR A 236 -22.36 -10.02 5.83
C TYR A 236 -22.43 -10.89 4.57
N LEU A 237 -21.30 -11.23 3.98
CA LEU A 237 -21.23 -12.11 2.82
C LEU A 237 -21.62 -13.55 3.20
N GLU A 238 -21.13 -14.04 4.33
CA GLU A 238 -21.52 -15.35 4.84
C GLU A 238 -23.02 -15.43 5.13
N LEU A 239 -23.58 -14.37 5.72
CA LEU A 239 -25.02 -14.25 5.94
C LEU A 239 -25.77 -14.31 4.61
N ALA A 240 -25.33 -13.54 3.60
CA ALA A 240 -25.94 -13.55 2.27
C ALA A 240 -25.91 -14.96 1.65
N HIS A 241 -24.78 -15.68 1.72
CA HIS A 241 -24.69 -17.06 1.24
C HIS A 241 -25.60 -18.02 2.01
N LYS A 242 -25.73 -17.88 3.34
CA LYS A 242 -26.66 -18.68 4.15
C LYS A 242 -28.11 -18.42 3.73
N LEU A 243 -28.49 -17.16 3.48
CA LEU A 243 -29.81 -16.79 3.00
C LEU A 243 -30.09 -17.33 1.59
N ILE A 244 -29.13 -17.24 0.67
CA ILE A 244 -29.25 -17.82 -0.68
C ILE A 244 -29.46 -19.34 -0.60
N ARG A 245 -28.69 -20.05 0.24
CA ARG A 245 -28.88 -21.50 0.45
C ARG A 245 -30.25 -21.81 1.02
N LEU A 246 -30.71 -21.04 2.00
CA LEU A 246 -32.04 -21.18 2.58
C LEU A 246 -33.13 -20.96 1.52
N ALA A 247 -33.01 -19.94 0.67
CA ALA A 247 -33.97 -19.67 -0.41
C ALA A 247 -34.04 -20.83 -1.41
N LYS A 248 -32.89 -21.34 -1.88
CA LYS A 248 -32.82 -22.51 -2.77
C LYS A 248 -33.49 -23.74 -2.14
N HIS A 249 -33.22 -24.00 -0.87
CA HIS A 249 -33.84 -25.11 -0.14
C HIS A 249 -35.37 -24.98 -0.05
N ASN A 250 -35.90 -23.76 -0.03
CA ASN A 250 -37.34 -23.49 0.01
C ASN A 250 -37.98 -23.32 -1.38
N GLY A 251 -37.29 -23.71 -2.45
CA GLY A 251 -37.86 -23.77 -3.81
C GLY A 251 -37.60 -22.55 -4.70
N ALA A 252 -36.80 -21.57 -4.26
CA ALA A 252 -36.37 -20.49 -5.14
C ALA A 252 -35.50 -21.04 -6.29
N SER A 253 -35.84 -20.65 -7.51
CA SER A 253 -35.10 -20.99 -8.73
C SER A 253 -33.78 -20.22 -8.81
N GLN A 254 -32.82 -20.75 -9.56
CA GLN A 254 -31.56 -20.07 -9.82
C GLN A 254 -31.78 -18.73 -10.53
N GLN A 255 -32.75 -18.67 -11.44
CA GLN A 255 -33.10 -17.44 -12.16
C GLN A 255 -33.58 -16.33 -11.22
N GLU A 256 -34.46 -16.62 -10.25
CA GLU A 256 -34.93 -15.63 -9.27
C GLU A 256 -33.78 -15.06 -8.43
N ILE A 257 -32.78 -15.89 -8.11
CA ILE A 257 -31.59 -15.46 -7.37
C ILE A 257 -30.72 -14.56 -8.25
N ASP A 258 -30.45 -14.96 -9.49
CA ASP A 258 -29.61 -14.21 -10.42
C ASP A 258 -30.27 -12.87 -10.82
N GLU A 259 -31.60 -12.81 -10.88
CA GLU A 259 -32.33 -11.55 -11.07
C GLU A 259 -32.07 -10.56 -9.93
N ILE A 260 -32.06 -11.02 -8.67
CA ILE A 260 -31.71 -10.18 -7.52
C ILE A 260 -30.24 -9.79 -7.56
N LEU A 261 -29.35 -10.75 -7.81
CA LEU A 261 -27.91 -10.53 -7.75
C LEU A 261 -27.38 -9.69 -8.93
N GLY A 262 -28.07 -9.72 -10.06
CA GLY A 262 -27.74 -8.97 -11.27
C GLY A 262 -28.13 -7.48 -11.22
N VAL A 263 -28.86 -7.03 -10.20
CA VAL A 263 -29.28 -5.63 -10.05
C VAL A 263 -28.07 -4.69 -9.97
N ARG A 264 -28.03 -3.69 -10.86
CA ARG A 264 -26.95 -2.69 -10.94
C ARG A 264 -27.19 -1.44 -10.11
N GLU A 265 -28.28 -1.36 -9.36
CA GLU A 265 -28.62 -0.20 -8.50
C GLU A 265 -27.81 -0.14 -7.19
N THR A 266 -26.69 -0.87 -7.10
CA THR A 266 -25.86 -0.82 -5.90
C THR A 266 -25.20 0.57 -5.78
N LYS A 267 -24.94 0.98 -4.53
CA LYS A 267 -24.17 2.21 -4.26
C LYS A 267 -22.67 2.05 -4.53
N SER A 268 -22.20 0.81 -4.73
CA SER A 268 -20.78 0.50 -4.88
C SER A 268 -20.33 0.70 -6.32
N LYS A 269 -19.12 1.24 -6.48
CA LYS A 269 -18.45 1.38 -7.78
C LYS A 269 -17.12 0.64 -7.77
N SER A 270 -16.68 0.16 -8.92
CA SER A 270 -15.34 -0.38 -9.11
C SER A 270 -14.29 0.74 -9.07
N ARG A 271 -13.00 0.39 -8.97
CA ARG A 271 -11.90 1.35 -9.10
C ARG A 271 -11.92 2.08 -10.45
N LYS A 272 -12.51 1.46 -11.48
CA LYS A 272 -12.71 2.03 -12.82
C LYS A 272 -13.94 2.94 -12.90
N GLY A 273 -14.63 3.19 -11.79
CA GLY A 273 -15.84 4.01 -11.73
C GLY A 273 -17.13 3.30 -12.18
N GLU A 274 -17.04 2.02 -12.57
CA GLU A 274 -18.17 1.25 -13.08
C GLU A 274 -19.11 0.83 -11.94
N GLN A 275 -20.42 0.86 -12.21
CA GLN A 275 -21.43 0.42 -11.24
C GLN A 275 -21.33 -1.09 -11.03
N ARG A 276 -21.22 -1.53 -9.77
CA ARG A 276 -21.18 -2.95 -9.42
C ARG A 276 -22.59 -3.51 -9.28
N ASN A 277 -22.80 -4.77 -9.67
CA ASN A 277 -23.98 -5.53 -9.24
C ASN A 277 -23.68 -6.30 -7.94
N TYR A 278 -24.66 -7.02 -7.39
CA TYR A 278 -24.42 -7.81 -6.18
C TYR A 278 -23.56 -9.06 -6.44
N HIS A 279 -23.52 -9.61 -7.66
CA HIS A 279 -22.52 -10.64 -8.01
C HIS A 279 -21.10 -10.12 -7.81
N ASP A 280 -20.78 -8.92 -8.31
CA ASP A 280 -19.47 -8.30 -8.13
C ASP A 280 -19.10 -8.06 -6.66
N LEU A 281 -20.11 -7.99 -5.79
CA LEU A 281 -19.97 -7.84 -4.34
C LEU A 281 -19.96 -9.17 -3.58
N LEU A 282 -20.51 -10.25 -4.13
CA LEU A 282 -20.49 -11.57 -3.49
C LEU A 282 -19.29 -12.40 -3.94
N ASP A 283 -18.78 -12.15 -5.14
CA ASP A 283 -17.84 -13.00 -5.84
C ASP A 283 -16.39 -12.49 -5.70
N GLY A 284 -15.42 -13.41 -5.80
CA GLY A 284 -14.00 -13.09 -5.64
C GLY A 284 -13.68 -12.67 -4.21
N ARG A 285 -14.24 -13.40 -3.24
CA ARG A 285 -14.13 -13.11 -1.82
C ARG A 285 -13.16 -14.06 -1.16
N PHE A 286 -12.50 -13.54 -0.13
CA PHE A 286 -11.56 -14.25 0.71
C PHE A 286 -11.67 -13.69 2.11
N LYS A 287 -11.32 -14.51 3.09
CA LYS A 287 -11.35 -14.15 4.50
C LYS A 287 -9.97 -13.68 4.93
N LEU A 288 -9.95 -12.76 5.89
CA LEU A 288 -8.80 -12.58 6.76
C LEU A 288 -8.91 -13.62 7.86
N VAL A 289 -8.17 -14.72 7.73
CA VAL A 289 -8.20 -15.83 8.69
C VAL A 289 -7.65 -15.38 10.02
N ASN A 290 -6.55 -14.62 9.96
CA ASN A 290 -5.83 -14.15 11.11
C ASN A 290 -5.08 -12.87 10.75
N THR A 291 -4.99 -11.96 11.72
CA THR A 291 -4.18 -10.76 11.63
C THR A 291 -3.32 -10.69 12.88
N ILE A 292 -2.00 -10.76 12.70
CA ILE A 292 -1.02 -10.68 13.79
C ILE A 292 -0.33 -9.33 13.71
N TYR A 293 -0.37 -8.59 14.80
CA TYR A 293 0.32 -7.31 14.95
C TYR A 293 1.65 -7.53 15.66
N ILE A 294 2.73 -7.07 15.05
CA ILE A 294 4.08 -7.12 15.60
C ILE A 294 4.49 -5.66 15.79
N ASP A 295 4.18 -5.13 16.96
CA ASP A 295 4.53 -3.76 17.34
C ASP A 295 5.92 -3.72 17.96
N ARG A 296 6.77 -2.81 17.44
CA ARG A 296 8.06 -2.53 18.07
C ARG A 296 7.84 -2.03 19.50
N THR A 297 8.53 -2.64 20.46
CA THR A 297 8.53 -2.17 21.86
C THR A 297 9.06 -0.74 21.98
N VAL A 298 8.46 0.04 22.87
CA VAL A 298 8.90 1.41 23.20
C VAL A 298 10.36 1.39 23.68
N ASP A 299 11.18 2.25 23.09
CA ASP A 299 12.58 2.46 23.48
C ASP A 299 12.77 3.91 23.91
N SER A 300 13.01 4.12 25.20
CA SER A 300 13.17 5.45 25.82
C SER A 300 14.40 6.21 25.34
N ASN A 301 15.32 5.55 24.63
CA ASN A 301 16.50 6.18 24.04
C ASN A 301 16.34 6.47 22.55
N ASN A 302 15.12 6.33 21.99
CA ASN A 302 14.87 6.72 20.62
C ASN A 302 15.09 8.23 20.41
N ILE A 303 15.63 8.55 19.25
CA ILE A 303 15.98 9.91 18.83
C ILE A 303 15.42 10.19 17.44
N PHE A 304 15.26 11.47 17.11
CA PHE A 304 14.80 11.87 15.79
C PHE A 304 15.78 11.38 14.71
N GLY A 305 15.22 11.01 13.56
CA GLY A 305 16.02 10.56 12.42
C GLY A 305 16.47 9.09 12.49
N LYS A 306 15.98 8.30 13.45
CA LYS A 306 16.24 6.84 13.56
C LYS A 306 15.92 6.06 12.28
N ALA A 307 14.94 6.52 11.48
CA ALA A 307 14.60 5.93 10.18
C ALA A 307 15.73 6.01 9.14
N ALA A 308 16.72 6.90 9.34
CA ALA A 308 17.90 7.04 8.50
C ALA A 308 19.16 6.36 9.09
N GLU A 309 19.04 5.63 10.20
CA GLU A 309 20.17 4.93 10.84
C GLU A 309 20.29 3.49 10.31
N PHE A 310 21.11 3.32 9.28
CA PHE A 310 21.36 2.04 8.62
C PHE A 310 22.64 1.35 9.09
N SER A 311 23.15 1.65 10.29
CA SER A 311 24.35 0.97 10.80
C SER A 311 24.11 -0.54 10.92
N SER A 312 25.17 -1.33 10.69
CA SER A 312 25.09 -2.79 10.85
C SER A 312 24.63 -3.20 12.25
N LYS A 313 24.97 -2.41 13.28
CA LYS A 313 24.54 -2.65 14.66
C LYS A 313 23.03 -2.48 14.79
N THR A 314 22.50 -1.33 14.37
CA THR A 314 21.07 -1.02 14.40
C THR A 314 20.25 -2.06 13.63
N ILE A 315 20.70 -2.45 12.43
CA ILE A 315 20.02 -3.49 11.63
C ILE A 315 20.00 -4.84 12.35
N GLN A 316 21.10 -5.24 13.00
CA GLN A 316 21.17 -6.50 13.75
C GLN A 316 20.27 -6.46 15.00
N GLU A 317 20.27 -5.34 15.72
CA GLU A 317 19.42 -5.14 16.90
C GLU A 317 17.93 -5.13 16.52
N LEU A 318 17.55 -4.40 15.47
CA LEU A 318 16.17 -4.38 14.96
C LEU A 318 15.70 -5.78 14.53
N LYS A 319 16.56 -6.57 13.87
CA LYS A 319 16.24 -7.96 13.52
C LYS A 319 16.04 -8.82 14.77
N ALA A 320 16.96 -8.74 15.74
CA ALA A 320 16.87 -9.51 16.97
C ALA A 320 15.61 -9.16 17.78
N ASN A 321 15.30 -7.86 17.89
CA ASN A 321 14.09 -7.38 18.55
C ASN A 321 12.83 -7.87 17.84
N GLY A 322 12.76 -7.77 16.51
CA GLY A 322 11.62 -8.28 15.75
C GLY A 322 11.36 -9.78 15.96
N TYR A 323 12.40 -10.61 16.10
CA TYR A 323 12.22 -12.02 16.48
C TYR A 323 11.64 -12.18 17.90
N ASN A 324 12.08 -11.36 18.85
CA ASN A 324 11.56 -11.39 20.22
C ASN A 324 10.10 -10.91 20.27
N ASP A 325 9.76 -9.85 19.52
CA ASP A 325 8.43 -9.27 19.45
C ASP A 325 7.41 -10.33 18.94
N VAL A 326 7.79 -11.10 17.90
CA VAL A 326 6.98 -12.23 17.41
C VAL A 326 6.77 -13.30 18.49
N LEU A 327 7.83 -13.70 19.19
CA LEU A 327 7.74 -14.72 20.24
C LEU A 327 6.86 -14.26 21.42
N MET A 328 6.89 -12.96 21.76
CA MET A 328 6.00 -12.41 22.78
C MET A 328 4.54 -12.50 22.34
N GLU A 329 4.25 -12.15 21.10
CA GLU A 329 2.89 -12.17 20.55
C GLU A 329 2.34 -13.60 20.44
N GLU A 330 3.14 -14.56 19.97
CA GLU A 330 2.74 -15.98 19.92
C GLU A 330 2.38 -16.53 21.31
N ASN A 331 3.14 -16.16 22.34
CA ASN A 331 2.85 -16.56 23.72
C ASN A 331 1.54 -15.93 24.24
N LEU A 332 1.25 -14.67 23.90
CA LEU A 332 -0.02 -14.01 24.25
C LEU A 332 -1.23 -14.65 23.56
N VAL A 333 -1.08 -15.04 22.28
CA VAL A 333 -2.12 -15.77 21.53
C VAL A 333 -2.36 -17.17 22.09
N GLN A 334 -1.32 -17.87 22.57
CA GLN A 334 -1.47 -19.18 23.21
C GLN A 334 -2.13 -19.11 24.60
N LEU A 335 -1.89 -18.04 25.36
CA LEU A 335 -2.49 -17.84 26.69
C LEU A 335 -3.95 -17.38 26.64
N SER A 336 -4.42 -16.88 25.49
CA SER A 336 -5.80 -16.38 25.29
C SER A 336 -6.74 -17.40 24.63
N ARG A 337 -6.23 -18.59 24.28
CA ARG A 337 -7.00 -19.76 23.80
C ARG A 337 -7.17 -20.77 24.94
#